data_AF-A0AAP6D1S2-F1
#
_entry.id   AF-A0AAP6D1S2-F1
#
_cell.length_a   1.000
_cell.length_b   1.000
_cell.length_c   1.000
_cell.angle_alpha   90.00
_cell.angle_beta   90.00
_cell.angle_gamma   90.00
#
_symmetry.space_group_name_H-M   'P 1'
#
loop_
_entity.id
_entity.type
_entity.pdbx_description
1 polymer ?
#
loop_
_entity_poly.entity_id
_entity_poly.type
_entity_poly.pdbx_seq_one_letter_code
_entity_poly.pdbx_strand_id
1 'polypeptide(L)'
;RSMEDQARRSPATLAALAGALLLSIASPEAGMAAITAATAGNMQSQINYTRSNEKEADRFGIATLAKAGFDVQAMPRFFGRLADEYRYASKPPPMLLTHPLPEDRVADSRQRAQAYPPMRIAPSIDYHLARARIVARYAGIDGQAALGWFERTQKKASADIMPSFDYGRALVHLDNKRLSQAEPI
;
A
#
# COMPACT_ATOMS: atom_id res chain seq x y z
N ARG A 1 -8.19 20.14 7.28
CA ARG A 1 -7.13 19.67 8.21
C ARG A 1 -5.73 19.93 7.65
N SER A 2 -5.36 19.46 6.45
CA SER A 2 -4.03 19.79 5.86
C SER A 2 -3.79 21.29 5.66
N MET A 3 -4.78 22.00 5.12
CA MET A 3 -4.71 23.47 4.95
C MET A 3 -4.65 24.23 6.28
N GLU A 4 -5.23 23.66 7.35
CA GLU A 4 -5.24 24.27 8.68
C GLU A 4 -3.87 24.09 9.34
N ASP A 5 -3.28 22.90 9.27
CA ASP A 5 -1.91 22.64 9.71
C ASP A 5 -0.89 23.46 8.93
N GLN A 6 -1.10 23.64 7.62
CA GLN A 6 -0.28 24.49 6.78
C GLN A 6 -0.42 25.97 7.19
N ALA A 7 -1.64 26.45 7.45
CA ALA A 7 -1.89 27.81 7.92
C ALA A 7 -1.23 28.07 9.29
N ARG A 8 -1.26 27.10 10.21
CA ARG A 8 -0.59 27.21 11.52
C ARG A 8 0.94 27.26 11.42
N ARG A 9 1.53 26.60 10.42
CA ARG A 9 3.00 26.50 10.26
C ARG A 9 3.60 27.64 9.43
N SER A 10 2.82 28.22 8.52
CA SER A 10 3.28 29.29 7.60
C SER A 10 4.03 30.45 8.30
N PRO A 11 3.59 30.98 9.46
CA PRO A 11 4.31 32.05 10.14
C PRO A 11 5.69 31.62 10.66
N ALA A 12 5.81 30.40 11.20
CA ALA A 12 7.07 29.86 11.71
C ALA A 12 8.08 29.59 10.58
N THR A 13 7.60 29.09 9.44
CA THR A 13 8.42 28.90 8.24
C THR A 13 8.96 30.23 7.71
N LEU A 14 8.12 31.26 7.65
CA LEU A 14 8.52 32.61 7.22
C LEU A 14 9.54 33.22 8.18
N ALA A 15 9.33 33.09 9.50
CA ALA A 15 10.26 33.57 10.51
C ALA A 15 11.62 32.86 10.41
N ALA A 16 11.63 31.55 10.18
CA ALA A 16 12.86 30.77 10.00
C ALA A 16 13.65 31.22 8.76
N LEU A 17 12.97 31.47 7.63
CA LEU A 17 13.61 31.97 6.42
C LEU A 17 14.14 33.40 6.59
N ALA A 18 13.39 34.29 7.25
CA ALA A 18 13.83 35.65 7.54
C ALA A 18 15.06 35.65 8.47
N GLY A 19 15.05 34.82 9.52
CA GLY A 19 16.20 34.64 10.41
C GLY A 19 17.43 34.10 9.68
N ALA A 20 17.24 33.15 8.77
CA ALA A 20 18.32 32.61 7.96
C ALA A 20 18.93 33.65 6.99
N LEU A 21 18.08 34.53 6.43
CA LEU A 21 18.54 35.64 5.59
C LEU A 21 19.34 36.66 6.41
N LEU A 22 18.91 36.99 7.63
CA LEU A 22 19.66 37.88 8.53
C LEU A 22 21.03 37.28 8.90
N LEU A 23 21.09 35.97 9.16
CA LEU A 23 22.35 35.27 9.40
C LEU A 23 23.28 35.31 8.18
N SER A 24 22.74 35.28 6.95
CA SER A 24 23.53 35.36 5.72
C SER A 24 24.27 36.69 5.56
N ILE A 25 23.73 37.77 6.12
CA ILE A 25 24.37 39.10 6.15
C ILE A 25 25.58 39.09 7.09
N ALA A 26 25.50 38.33 8.20
CA ALA A 26 26.58 38.22 9.18
C ALA A 26 27.65 37.18 8.77
N SER A 27 27.23 36.05 8.21
CA SER A 27 28.09 35.00 7.65
C SER A 27 27.34 34.27 6.53
N PRO A 28 27.83 34.33 5.28
CA PRO A 28 27.22 33.63 4.15
C PRO A 28 27.05 32.13 4.40
N GLU A 29 28.05 31.48 5.01
CA GLU A 29 28.04 30.05 5.33
C GLU A 29 26.96 29.71 6.37
N ALA A 30 26.86 30.53 7.44
CA ALA A 30 25.86 30.34 8.48
C ALA A 30 24.43 30.57 7.96
N GLY A 31 24.25 31.56 7.08
CA GLY A 31 22.97 31.81 6.41
C GLY A 31 22.53 30.63 5.54
N MET A 32 23.43 30.09 4.71
CA MET A 32 23.15 28.92 3.87
C MET A 32 22.83 27.66 4.69
N ALA A 33 23.55 27.45 5.79
CA ALA A 33 23.26 26.37 6.73
C ALA A 33 21.85 26.54 7.35
N ALA A 34 21.50 27.77 7.76
CA ALA A 34 20.19 28.06 8.34
C ALA A 34 19.04 27.88 7.34
N ILE A 35 19.20 28.30 6.08
CA ILE A 35 18.20 28.07 5.01
C ILE A 35 17.99 26.56 4.79
N THR A 36 19.08 25.81 4.74
CA THR A 36 19.04 24.34 4.55
C THR A 36 18.32 23.67 5.72
N ALA A 37 18.65 24.06 6.95
CA ALA A 37 18.00 23.56 8.16
C ALA A 37 16.51 23.91 8.20
N ALA A 38 16.13 25.14 7.85
CA ALA A 38 14.74 25.55 7.78
C ALA A 38 13.97 24.72 6.74
N THR A 39 14.55 24.54 5.55
CA THR A 39 13.94 23.73 4.48
C THR A 39 13.76 22.28 4.90
N ALA A 40 14.81 21.67 5.49
CA ALA A 40 14.77 20.31 6.01
C ALA A 40 13.71 20.16 7.11
N GLY A 41 13.60 21.12 8.04
CA GLY A 41 12.59 21.11 9.10
C GLY A 41 11.16 21.17 8.56
N ASN A 42 10.92 21.97 7.50
CA ASN A 42 9.63 22.03 6.83
C ASN A 42 9.27 20.71 6.14
N MET A 43 10.23 20.09 5.44
CA MET A 43 10.03 18.78 4.82
C MET A 43 9.74 17.70 5.85
N GLN A 44 10.52 17.64 6.93
CA GLN A 44 10.30 16.68 8.03
C GLN A 44 8.92 16.85 8.67
N SER A 45 8.47 18.10 8.82
CA SER A 45 7.14 18.39 9.37
C SER A 45 6.00 17.88 8.49
N GLN A 46 6.16 17.92 7.17
CA GLN A 46 5.20 17.33 6.23
C GLN A 46 5.20 15.80 6.33
N ILE A 47 6.39 15.18 6.39
CA ILE A 47 6.54 13.73 6.58
C ILE A 47 5.85 13.29 7.88
N ASN A 48 6.07 14.01 8.98
CA ASN A 48 5.45 13.72 10.27
C ASN A 48 3.92 13.80 10.21
N TYR A 49 3.38 14.80 9.52
CA TYR A 49 1.93 14.93 9.32
C TYR A 49 1.34 13.78 8.50
N THR A 50 2.00 13.38 7.41
CA THR A 50 1.59 12.20 6.64
C THR A 50 1.60 10.96 7.52
N ARG A 51 2.68 10.73 8.29
CA ARG A 51 2.78 9.59 9.21
C ARG A 51 1.70 9.60 10.31
N SER A 52 1.32 10.76 10.85
CA SER A 52 0.22 10.82 11.83
C SER A 52 -1.13 10.45 11.21
N ASN A 53 -1.38 10.88 9.97
CA ASN A 53 -2.60 10.51 9.26
C ASN A 53 -2.65 9.02 8.96
N GLU A 54 -1.53 8.41 8.56
CA GLU A 54 -1.45 6.96 8.35
C GLU A 54 -1.74 6.19 9.63
N LYS A 55 -1.22 6.63 10.79
CA LYS A 55 -1.51 5.99 12.08
C LYS A 55 -2.98 6.08 12.46
N GLU A 56 -3.63 7.22 12.20
CA GLU A 56 -5.06 7.39 12.42
C GLU A 56 -5.88 6.49 11.47
N ALA A 57 -5.53 6.48 10.19
CA ALA A 57 -6.15 5.63 9.18
C ALA A 57 -6.00 4.14 9.51
N ASP A 58 -4.82 3.70 9.96
CA ASP A 58 -4.55 2.33 10.35
C ASP A 58 -5.38 1.92 11.57
N ARG A 59 -5.49 2.82 12.57
CA ARG A 59 -6.30 2.62 13.76
C ARG A 59 -7.80 2.45 13.43
N PHE A 60 -8.34 3.26 12.54
CA PHE A 60 -9.73 3.13 12.12
C PHE A 60 -9.94 1.96 11.14
N GLY A 61 -8.97 1.71 10.26
CA GLY A 61 -8.98 0.63 9.29
C GLY A 61 -9.06 -0.73 9.97
N ILE A 62 -8.24 -0.97 11.01
CA ILE A 62 -8.23 -2.24 11.73
C ILE A 62 -9.56 -2.51 12.47
N ALA A 63 -10.15 -1.47 13.05
CA ALA A 63 -11.46 -1.56 13.70
C ALA A 63 -12.58 -1.78 12.68
N THR A 64 -12.48 -1.16 11.50
CA THR A 64 -13.42 -1.36 10.39
C THR A 64 -13.35 -2.79 9.86
N LEU A 65 -12.15 -3.36 9.69
CA LEU A 65 -11.97 -4.76 9.30
C LEU A 65 -12.67 -5.70 10.30
N ALA A 66 -12.44 -5.49 11.60
CA ALA A 66 -13.07 -6.28 12.65
C ALA A 66 -14.61 -6.19 12.59
N LYS A 67 -15.17 -4.98 12.45
CA LYS A 67 -16.61 -4.74 12.38
C LYS A 67 -17.26 -5.34 11.13
N ALA A 68 -16.53 -5.36 10.01
CA ALA A 68 -16.99 -5.93 8.76
C ALA A 68 -16.82 -7.47 8.70
N GLY A 69 -16.30 -8.10 9.75
CA GLY A 69 -16.08 -9.55 9.80
C GLY A 69 -14.90 -10.02 8.96
N PHE A 70 -13.93 -9.15 8.66
CA PHE A 70 -12.67 -9.51 8.02
C PHE A 70 -11.60 -9.92 9.03
N ASP A 71 -10.58 -10.66 8.57
CA ASP A 71 -9.48 -11.10 9.41
C ASP A 71 -8.59 -9.89 9.68
N VAL A 72 -8.61 -9.44 10.94
CA VAL A 72 -7.83 -8.30 11.41
C VAL A 72 -6.32 -8.53 11.22
N GLN A 73 -5.87 -9.78 11.28
CA GLN A 73 -4.48 -10.14 11.02
C GLN A 73 -4.11 -10.05 9.54
N ALA A 74 -5.08 -9.89 8.62
CA ALA A 74 -4.80 -9.69 7.20
C ALA A 74 -4.10 -8.35 6.93
N MET A 75 -4.39 -7.31 7.72
CA MET A 75 -3.77 -5.99 7.57
C MET A 75 -2.25 -6.00 7.79
N PRO A 76 -1.71 -6.47 8.94
CA PRO A 76 -0.25 -6.55 9.12
C PRO A 76 0.41 -7.54 8.15
N ARG A 77 -0.27 -8.61 7.73
CA ARG A 77 0.24 -9.51 6.68
C ARG A 77 0.33 -8.82 5.32
N PHE A 78 -0.67 -8.02 4.96
CA PHE A 78 -0.67 -7.24 3.72
C PHE A 78 0.42 -6.18 3.73
N PHE A 79 0.57 -5.45 4.83
CA PHE A 79 1.67 -4.50 5.00
C PHE A 79 3.05 -5.17 4.95
N GLY A 80 3.22 -6.32 5.61
CA GLY A 80 4.46 -7.10 5.51
C GLY A 80 4.79 -7.47 4.07
N ARG A 81 3.82 -7.98 3.31
CA ARG A 81 4.01 -8.30 1.88
C ARG A 81 4.39 -7.09 1.04
N LEU A 82 3.75 -5.94 1.25
CA LEU A 82 4.12 -4.71 0.56
C LEU A 82 5.55 -4.26 0.90
N ALA A 83 5.91 -4.31 2.17
CA ALA A 83 7.24 -3.95 2.63
C ALA A 83 8.31 -4.88 2.04
N ASP A 84 8.05 -6.18 1.99
CA ASP A 84 8.96 -7.17 1.40
C ASP A 84 9.09 -7.00 -0.12
N GLU A 85 7.98 -6.82 -0.84
CA GLU A 85 7.94 -6.67 -2.30
C GLU A 85 8.74 -5.43 -2.75
N TYR A 86 8.60 -4.32 -2.02
CA TYR A 86 9.18 -3.03 -2.42
C TYR A 86 10.44 -2.65 -1.63
N ARG A 87 10.96 -3.52 -0.75
CA ARG A 87 12.17 -3.24 0.06
C ARG A 87 13.36 -2.79 -0.77
N TYR A 88 13.55 -3.41 -1.93
CA TYR A 88 14.68 -3.16 -2.83
C TYR A 88 14.24 -2.56 -4.17
N ALA A 89 12.99 -2.11 -4.28
CA ALA A 89 12.49 -1.53 -5.51
C ALA A 89 13.03 -0.11 -5.70
N SER A 90 13.70 0.15 -6.82
CA SER A 90 14.21 1.48 -7.17
C SER A 90 13.11 2.53 -7.31
N LYS A 91 11.88 2.10 -7.66
CA LYS A 91 10.70 2.95 -7.75
C LYS A 91 9.51 2.23 -7.10
N PRO A 92 9.09 2.65 -5.90
CA PRO A 92 7.90 2.09 -5.27
C PRO A 92 6.63 2.51 -6.04
N PRO A 93 5.51 1.78 -5.87
CA PRO A 93 4.25 2.14 -6.50
C PRO A 93 3.77 3.51 -6.01
N PRO A 94 3.00 4.25 -6.83
CA PRO A 94 2.52 5.59 -6.46
C PRO A 94 1.79 5.66 -5.13
N MET A 95 1.07 4.59 -4.75
CA MET A 95 0.38 4.50 -3.47
C MET A 95 1.33 4.66 -2.27
N LEU A 96 2.55 4.09 -2.33
CA LEU A 96 3.54 4.22 -1.24
C LEU A 96 4.23 5.58 -1.20
N LEU A 97 4.09 6.41 -2.24
CA LEU A 97 4.57 7.80 -2.22
C LEU A 97 3.67 8.70 -1.39
N THR A 98 2.35 8.44 -1.42
CA THR A 98 1.36 9.20 -0.62
C THR A 98 1.05 8.53 0.72
N HIS A 99 1.15 7.20 0.79
CA HIS A 99 0.94 6.38 1.98
C HIS A 99 2.22 5.59 2.30
N PRO A 100 3.26 6.25 2.83
CA PRO A 100 4.53 5.57 3.11
C PRO A 100 4.31 4.45 4.13
N LEU A 101 4.99 3.32 3.92
CA LEU A 101 4.89 2.13 4.77
C LEU A 101 6.22 1.85 5.52
N PRO A 102 6.61 2.71 6.48
CA PRO A 102 7.76 2.43 7.35
C PRO A 102 7.51 1.21 8.25
N GLU A 103 8.60 0.63 8.76
CA GLU A 103 8.57 -0.57 9.60
C GLU A 103 7.74 -0.40 10.88
N ASP A 104 7.67 0.82 11.43
CA ASP A 104 6.86 1.13 12.61
C ASP A 104 5.35 0.93 12.36
N ARG A 105 4.86 1.15 11.14
CA ARG A 105 3.45 0.85 10.77
C ARG A 105 3.17 -0.64 10.76
N VAL A 106 4.11 -1.47 10.29
CA VAL A 106 3.96 -2.92 10.31
C VAL A 106 3.93 -3.44 11.75
N ALA A 107 4.79 -2.89 12.61
CA ALA A 107 4.82 -3.24 14.03
C ALA A 107 3.54 -2.78 14.77
N ASP A 108 3.11 -1.54 14.58
CA ASP A 108 1.90 -0.98 15.21
C ASP A 108 0.63 -1.72 14.75
N SER A 109 0.47 -1.99 13.45
CA SER A 109 -0.67 -2.77 12.95
C SER A 109 -0.68 -4.20 13.50
N ARG A 110 0.49 -4.84 13.67
CA ARG A 110 0.60 -6.16 14.31
C ARG A 110 0.19 -6.12 15.78
N GLN A 111 0.69 -5.13 16.54
CA GLN A 111 0.31 -4.95 17.94
C GLN A 111 -1.20 -4.73 18.09
N ARG A 112 -1.80 -3.90 17.25
CA ARG A 112 -3.25 -3.66 17.28
C ARG A 112 -4.04 -4.90 16.92
N ALA A 113 -3.60 -5.67 15.92
CA ALA A 113 -4.29 -6.89 15.49
C ALA A 113 -4.34 -7.94 16.61
N GLN A 114 -3.32 -8.00 17.47
CA GLN A 114 -3.28 -8.92 18.62
C GLN A 114 -4.35 -8.63 19.68
N ALA A 115 -4.92 -7.42 19.71
CA ALA A 115 -6.01 -7.07 20.63
C ALA A 115 -7.36 -7.67 20.20
N TYR A 116 -7.44 -8.27 19.01
CA TYR A 116 -8.66 -8.90 18.50
C TYR A 116 -8.55 -10.43 18.56
N PRO A 117 -9.66 -11.14 18.85
CA PRO A 117 -9.65 -12.60 18.83
C PRO A 117 -9.33 -13.12 17.42
N PRO A 118 -8.64 -14.26 17.32
CA PRO A 118 -8.36 -14.88 16.02
C PRO A 118 -9.67 -15.28 15.33
N MET A 119 -9.82 -14.89 14.07
CA MET A 119 -10.97 -15.24 13.24
C MET A 119 -10.54 -16.15 12.10
N ARG A 120 -11.24 -17.26 11.89
CA ARG A 120 -11.08 -18.10 10.70
C ARG A 120 -12.20 -17.78 9.73
N ILE A 121 -11.83 -17.23 8.58
CA ILE A 121 -12.78 -16.80 7.55
C ILE A 121 -12.62 -17.72 6.34
N ALA A 122 -13.73 -18.27 5.87
CA ALA A 122 -13.74 -19.05 4.64
C ALA A 122 -13.40 -18.15 3.44
N PRO A 123 -12.64 -18.65 2.45
CA PRO A 123 -12.38 -17.89 1.22
C PRO A 123 -13.70 -17.49 0.52
N SER A 124 -13.78 -16.24 0.07
CA SER A 124 -14.92 -15.78 -0.75
C SER A 124 -14.71 -16.16 -2.21
N ILE A 125 -15.57 -17.01 -2.75
CA ILE A 125 -15.50 -17.38 -4.17
C ILE A 125 -15.62 -16.15 -5.08
N ASP A 126 -16.46 -15.18 -4.74
CA ASP A 126 -16.65 -13.95 -5.53
C ASP A 126 -15.37 -13.12 -5.62
N TYR A 127 -14.65 -12.97 -4.50
CA TYR A 127 -13.33 -12.32 -4.50
C TYR A 127 -12.35 -13.05 -5.43
N HIS A 128 -12.34 -14.38 -5.38
CA HIS A 128 -11.44 -15.19 -6.18
C HIS A 128 -11.79 -15.16 -7.68
N LEU A 129 -13.07 -15.16 -8.04
CA LEU A 129 -13.54 -14.98 -9.43
C LEU A 129 -13.18 -13.59 -9.96
N ALA A 130 -13.38 -12.54 -9.16
CA ALA A 130 -13.00 -11.18 -9.53
C ALA A 130 -11.48 -11.07 -9.75
N ARG A 131 -10.68 -11.64 -8.84
CA ARG A 131 -9.23 -11.70 -8.97
C ARG A 131 -8.79 -12.45 -10.22
N ALA A 132 -9.40 -13.60 -10.51
CA ALA A 132 -9.09 -14.39 -11.70
C ALA A 132 -9.36 -13.60 -12.98
N ARG A 133 -10.48 -12.87 -13.05
CA ARG A 133 -10.77 -11.99 -14.19
C ARG A 133 -9.73 -10.88 -14.34
N ILE A 134 -9.30 -10.26 -13.24
CA ILE A 134 -8.24 -9.23 -13.27
C ILE A 134 -6.94 -9.81 -13.82
N VAL A 135 -6.52 -10.99 -13.35
CA VAL A 135 -5.31 -11.64 -13.84
C VAL A 135 -5.42 -11.99 -15.33
N ALA A 136 -6.57 -12.53 -15.76
CA ALA A 136 -6.77 -12.95 -17.13
C ALA A 136 -6.79 -11.78 -18.13
N ARG A 137 -7.38 -10.63 -17.76
CA ARG A 137 -7.71 -9.54 -18.70
C ARG A 137 -7.01 -8.22 -18.47
N TYR A 138 -6.56 -7.94 -17.24
CA TYR A 138 -6.17 -6.60 -16.82
C TYR A 138 -4.79 -6.53 -16.16
N ALA A 139 -4.14 -7.66 -15.88
CA ALA A 139 -2.81 -7.68 -15.28
C ALA A 139 -1.69 -7.23 -16.22
N GLY A 140 -1.98 -6.96 -17.50
CA GLY A 140 -0.99 -6.50 -18.48
C GLY A 140 0.07 -7.54 -18.82
N ILE A 141 -0.18 -8.82 -18.52
CA ILE A 141 0.67 -9.97 -18.86
C ILE A 141 0.10 -10.69 -20.08
N ASP A 142 0.95 -11.36 -20.85
CA ASP A 142 0.50 -12.16 -21.98
C ASP A 142 -0.27 -13.41 -21.52
N GLY A 143 -1.01 -14.02 -22.45
CA GLY A 143 -1.86 -15.18 -22.14
C GLY A 143 -1.09 -16.38 -21.60
N GLN A 144 0.14 -16.65 -22.06
CA GLN A 144 0.93 -17.77 -21.54
C GLN A 144 1.42 -17.50 -20.12
N ALA A 145 1.88 -16.28 -19.84
CA ALA A 145 2.23 -15.86 -18.49
C ALA A 145 1.03 -15.97 -17.52
N ALA A 146 -0.17 -15.57 -17.97
CA ALA A 146 -1.40 -15.71 -17.20
C ALA A 146 -1.74 -17.18 -16.91
N LEU A 147 -1.71 -18.06 -17.92
CA LEU A 147 -1.93 -19.50 -17.73
C LEU A 147 -0.93 -20.10 -16.74
N GLY A 148 0.36 -19.78 -16.89
CA GLY A 148 1.38 -20.22 -15.95
C GLY A 148 1.17 -19.71 -14.52
N TRP A 149 0.61 -18.50 -14.35
CA TRP A 149 0.22 -18.00 -13.03
C TRP A 149 -0.90 -18.83 -12.41
N PHE A 150 -1.96 -19.14 -13.17
CA PHE A 150 -3.06 -19.98 -12.70
C PHE A 150 -2.57 -21.39 -12.33
N GLU A 151 -1.75 -22.01 -13.18
CA GLU A 151 -1.21 -23.36 -12.95
C GLU A 151 -0.34 -23.46 -11.69
N ARG A 152 0.49 -22.46 -11.42
CA ARG A 152 1.32 -22.44 -10.21
C ARG A 152 0.49 -22.18 -8.96
N THR A 153 -0.51 -21.31 -9.06
CA THR A 153 -1.29 -20.87 -7.91
C THR A 153 -2.33 -21.91 -7.51
N GLN A 154 -2.97 -22.59 -8.47
CA GLN A 154 -3.97 -23.63 -8.20
C GLN A 154 -3.40 -24.83 -7.41
N LYS A 155 -2.11 -25.14 -7.57
CA LYS A 155 -1.43 -26.24 -6.84
C LYS A 155 -1.48 -26.09 -5.32
N LYS A 156 -1.68 -24.87 -4.82
CA LYS A 156 -1.75 -24.54 -3.39
C LYS A 156 -3.16 -24.11 -2.96
N ALA A 157 -4.13 -24.17 -3.87
CA ALA A 157 -5.49 -23.70 -3.63
C ALA A 157 -6.31 -24.77 -2.90
N SER A 158 -7.24 -24.34 -2.05
CA SER A 158 -8.27 -25.22 -1.51
C SER A 158 -9.32 -25.54 -2.58
N ALA A 159 -10.06 -26.65 -2.39
CA ALA A 159 -11.11 -27.06 -3.31
C ALA A 159 -12.17 -25.97 -3.52
N ASP A 160 -12.51 -25.22 -2.45
CA ASP A 160 -13.56 -24.19 -2.45
C ASP A 160 -13.31 -23.05 -3.46
N ILE A 161 -12.06 -22.80 -3.84
CA ILE A 161 -11.68 -21.71 -4.75
C ILE A 161 -11.20 -22.23 -6.10
N MET A 162 -11.15 -23.55 -6.31
CA MET A 162 -10.72 -24.15 -7.57
C MET A 162 -11.48 -23.62 -8.79
N PRO A 163 -12.83 -23.44 -8.73
CA PRO A 163 -13.59 -22.92 -9.87
C PRO A 163 -13.11 -21.54 -10.36
N SER A 164 -12.51 -20.74 -9.48
CA SER A 164 -11.97 -19.43 -9.88
C SER A 164 -10.75 -19.51 -10.79
N PHE A 165 -9.91 -20.55 -10.63
CA PHE A 165 -8.72 -20.75 -11.46
C PHE A 165 -9.12 -21.28 -12.84
N ASP A 166 -10.07 -22.21 -12.88
CA ASP A 166 -10.64 -22.73 -14.12
C ASP A 166 -11.35 -21.62 -14.90
N TYR A 167 -12.18 -20.83 -14.22
CA TYR A 167 -12.77 -19.62 -14.80
C TYR A 167 -11.71 -18.68 -15.41
N GLY A 168 -10.63 -18.39 -14.68
CA GLY A 168 -9.54 -17.54 -15.16
C GLY A 168 -8.84 -18.11 -16.39
N ARG A 169 -8.55 -19.42 -16.40
CA ARG A 169 -7.94 -20.12 -17.55
C ARG A 169 -8.85 -20.11 -18.76
N ALA A 170 -10.15 -20.39 -18.58
CA ALA A 170 -11.15 -20.34 -19.64
C ALA A 170 -11.21 -18.94 -20.28
N LEU A 171 -11.18 -17.87 -19.48
CA LEU A 171 -11.12 -16.49 -20.00
C LEU A 171 -9.86 -16.26 -20.85
N VAL A 172 -8.70 -16.72 -20.40
CA VAL A 172 -7.45 -16.56 -21.17
C VAL A 172 -7.53 -17.30 -22.51
N HIS A 173 -8.03 -18.54 -22.53
CA HIS A 173 -8.19 -19.30 -23.77
C HIS A 173 -9.21 -18.63 -24.71
N LEU A 174 -10.33 -18.17 -24.17
CA LEU A 174 -11.38 -17.45 -24.90
C LEU A 174 -10.83 -16.19 -25.58
N ASP A 175 -10.14 -15.34 -24.82
CA ASP A 175 -9.61 -14.06 -25.32
C ASP A 175 -8.48 -14.27 -26.34
N ASN A 176 -7.81 -15.43 -26.31
CA ASN A 176 -6.80 -15.85 -27.29
C ASN A 176 -7.37 -16.71 -28.44
N LYS A 177 -8.70 -16.79 -28.60
CA LYS A 177 -9.40 -17.55 -29.65
C LYS A 177 -9.11 -19.06 -29.64
N ARG A 178 -8.68 -19.63 -28.51
CA ARG A 178 -8.41 -21.08 -28.33
C ARG A 178 -9.67 -21.77 -27.80
N LEU A 179 -10.75 -21.72 -28.57
CA LEU A 179 -12.07 -22.14 -28.10
C LEU A 179 -12.13 -23.62 -27.70
N SER A 180 -11.45 -24.49 -28.43
CA SER A 180 -11.36 -25.93 -28.11
C SER A 180 -10.67 -26.22 -26.77
N GLN A 181 -9.87 -25.29 -26.25
CA GLN A 181 -9.24 -25.40 -24.94
C GLN A 181 -10.06 -24.71 -23.84
N ALA A 182 -10.94 -23.77 -24.19
CA ALA A 182 -11.80 -23.05 -23.25
C ALA A 182 -13.07 -23.84 -22.90
N GLU A 183 -13.68 -24.51 -23.88
CA GLU A 183 -14.94 -25.25 -23.73
C GLU A 183 -14.92 -26.40 -22.69
N PRO A 184 -13.85 -27.22 -22.57
CA PRO A 184 -13.84 -28.35 -21.62
C PRO A 184 -13.49 -27.96 -20.17
N ILE A 185 -13.22 -26.68 -19.89
CA ILE A 185 -12.90 -26.15 -18.56
C ILE A 185 -14.18 -25.68 -17.89
#